data_AF-A0A803KWQ0-F1
#
_entry.id   AF-A0A803KWQ0-F1
#
_cell.length_a   1.000
_cell.length_b   1.000
_cell.length_c   1.000
_cell.angle_alpha   90.00
_cell.angle_beta   90.00
_cell.angle_gamma   90.00
#
_symmetry.space_group_name_H-M   'P 1'
#
loop_
_entity.id
_entity.type
_entity.pdbx_description
1 polymer ?
#
loop_
_entity_poly.entity_id
_entity_poly.type
_entity_poly.pdbx_seq_one_letter_code
_entity_poly.pdbx_strand_id
1 'polypeptide(L)'
;VMAARPSKVYIPFEPLLQKITAWLQFPAPVYGFIDIQESRDRAAHKAVKKLIFLYGVKVSDFTYDQLRLHELCLKLFRNKCAELLQDKGKSPKPVTGESSGHGLGVDNVHVSIDYAQVLVIVVRKTGASVTTIETTWVEGHGFVSWVMISCPRSNSGMECIFSEFCASASVAEQRVSKKAVFYLACKYNLEIVDANYGATAKMSRECYLLREKYLILKAHLHRLEHAPPQAPTTSPVVHEENVSPVDEAAPVPVRSTLPVTPAKRKKLLQVAHEQELEASTSGQAVSGLLELGQLFCGSEST
;
A
#
# COMPACT_ATOMS: atom_id res chain seq x y z
N VAL A 1 -25.64 7.65 -13.93
CA VAL A 1 -25.83 7.53 -12.46
C VAL A 1 -24.56 8.05 -11.79
N MET A 2 -24.59 9.21 -11.15
CA MET A 2 -23.46 9.69 -10.37
C MET A 2 -23.32 8.80 -9.13
N ALA A 3 -22.14 8.21 -8.92
CA ALA A 3 -21.87 7.45 -7.71
C ALA A 3 -22.02 8.40 -6.51
N ALA A 4 -23.01 8.14 -5.65
CA ALA A 4 -23.16 8.89 -4.41
C ALA A 4 -21.87 8.74 -3.59
N ARG A 5 -21.36 9.87 -3.08
CA ARG A 5 -20.15 9.86 -2.24
C ARG A 5 -20.39 8.95 -1.03
N PRO A 6 -19.43 8.08 -0.66
CA PRO A 6 -19.58 7.20 0.48
C PRO A 6 -19.79 8.01 1.74
N SER A 7 -20.68 7.55 2.61
CA SER A 7 -20.92 8.18 3.90
C SER A 7 -19.81 7.77 4.88
N LYS A 8 -19.17 8.74 5.55
CA LYS A 8 -18.06 8.47 6.47
C LYS A 8 -18.53 8.00 7.84
N VAL A 9 -17.86 7.00 8.40
CA VAL A 9 -18.02 6.58 9.81
C VAL A 9 -16.67 6.71 10.49
N TYR A 10 -16.63 7.49 11.57
CA TYR A 10 -15.42 7.68 12.36
C TYR A 10 -15.38 6.63 13.46
N ILE A 11 -14.21 6.04 13.70
CA ILE A 11 -13.98 5.26 14.93
C ILE A 11 -14.06 6.20 16.14
N PRO A 12 -14.40 5.69 17.34
CA PRO A 12 -14.37 6.50 18.54
C PRO A 12 -12.91 6.82 18.90
N PHE A 13 -12.50 8.08 18.68
CA PHE A 13 -11.11 8.51 18.90
C PHE A 13 -10.81 8.81 20.37
N GLU A 14 -11.81 9.16 21.17
CA GLU A 14 -11.62 9.43 22.61
C GLU A 14 -11.15 8.19 23.40
N PRO A 15 -11.80 7.01 23.29
CA PRO A 15 -11.31 5.78 23.92
C PRO A 15 -9.92 5.37 23.40
N LEU A 16 -9.66 5.60 22.11
CA LEU A 16 -8.35 5.33 21.53
C LEU A 16 -7.28 6.26 22.11
N LEU A 17 -7.57 7.55 22.26
CA LEU A 17 -6.66 8.52 22.87
C LEU A 17 -6.33 8.11 24.30
N GLN A 18 -7.34 7.74 25.09
CA GLN A 18 -7.13 7.27 26.47
C GLN A 18 -6.18 6.07 26.54
N LYS A 19 -6.35 5.08 25.65
CA LYS A 19 -5.45 3.92 25.57
C LYS A 19 -4.02 4.33 25.20
N ILE A 20 -3.85 5.26 24.25
CA ILE A 20 -2.53 5.76 23.83
C ILE A 20 -1.86 6.55 24.97
N THR A 21 -2.59 7.45 25.64
CA THR A 21 -2.02 8.24 26.75
C THR A 21 -1.67 7.35 27.93
N ALA A 22 -2.48 6.33 28.24
CA ALA A 22 -2.16 5.35 29.27
C ALA A 22 -0.89 4.55 28.92
N TRP A 23 -0.75 4.12 27.67
CA TRP A 23 0.45 3.43 27.19
C TRP A 23 1.71 4.32 27.26
N LEU A 24 1.59 5.59 26.89
CA LEU A 24 2.66 6.60 27.00
C LEU A 24 2.89 7.11 28.44
N GLN A 25 2.09 6.67 29.42
CA GLN A 25 2.11 7.15 30.81
C GLN A 25 1.88 8.67 30.93
N PHE A 26 1.10 9.25 30.02
CA PHE A 26 0.68 10.64 30.10
C PHE A 26 -0.54 10.79 31.00
N PRO A 27 -0.74 11.98 31.60
CA PRO A 27 -1.99 12.29 32.30
C PRO A 27 -3.21 12.03 31.41
N ALA A 28 -4.29 11.55 32.02
CA ALA A 28 -5.53 11.31 31.30
C ALA A 28 -6.01 12.60 30.60
N PRO A 29 -6.45 12.53 29.34
CA PRO A 29 -6.93 13.70 28.61
C PRO A 29 -8.17 14.26 29.31
N VAL A 30 -8.08 15.52 29.74
CA VAL A 30 -9.21 16.25 30.35
C VAL A 30 -9.94 17.02 29.26
N TYR A 31 -11.16 16.59 28.94
CA TYR A 31 -12.04 17.30 28.01
C TYR A 31 -12.81 18.38 28.78
N GLY A 32 -12.16 19.49 29.12
CA GLY A 32 -12.82 20.60 29.80
C GLY A 32 -13.95 21.19 28.94
N PHE A 33 -15.19 21.25 29.47
CA PHE A 33 -16.35 22.02 29.00
C PHE A 33 -16.69 22.03 27.49
N ILE A 34 -16.19 21.08 26.69
CA ILE A 34 -16.61 20.94 25.29
C ILE A 34 -17.92 20.15 25.30
N ASP A 35 -19.04 20.88 25.33
CA ASP A 35 -20.40 20.32 25.43
C ASP A 35 -20.88 19.61 24.13
N ILE A 36 -20.04 19.61 23.09
CA ILE A 36 -20.36 19.02 21.78
C ILE A 36 -19.47 17.79 21.56
N GLN A 37 -20.08 16.60 21.63
CA GLN A 37 -19.40 15.30 21.40
C GLN A 37 -18.57 15.29 20.11
N GLU A 38 -19.09 15.88 19.03
CA GLU A 38 -18.41 15.96 17.74
C GLU A 38 -17.12 16.82 17.81
N SER A 39 -17.09 17.84 18.66
CA SER A 39 -15.91 18.68 18.87
C SER A 39 -14.85 17.93 19.67
N ARG A 40 -15.26 17.15 20.69
CA ARG A 40 -14.38 16.27 21.47
C ARG A 40 -13.72 15.21 20.59
N ASP A 41 -14.50 14.51 19.78
CA ASP A 41 -13.96 13.47 18.88
C ASP A 41 -13.01 14.05 17.82
N ARG A 42 -13.28 15.26 17.31
CA ARG A 42 -12.35 15.96 16.40
C ARG A 42 -11.04 16.33 17.09
N ALA A 43 -11.08 16.82 18.32
CA ALA A 43 -9.90 17.11 19.11
C ALA A 43 -9.10 15.83 19.40
N ALA A 44 -9.78 14.75 19.80
CA ALA A 44 -9.17 13.45 20.05
C ALA A 44 -8.50 12.89 18.80
N HIS A 45 -9.15 12.95 17.64
CA HIS A 45 -8.57 12.51 16.37
C HIS A 45 -7.26 13.26 16.04
N LYS A 46 -7.24 14.60 16.18
CA LYS A 46 -6.01 15.38 15.96
C LYS A 46 -4.90 14.99 16.94
N ALA A 47 -5.24 14.79 18.21
CA ALA A 47 -4.29 14.37 19.24
C ALA A 47 -3.72 12.97 18.93
N VAL A 48 -4.57 12.00 18.62
CA VAL A 48 -4.16 10.64 18.24
C VAL A 48 -3.20 10.68 17.05
N LYS A 49 -3.52 11.42 15.99
CA LYS A 49 -2.62 11.56 14.82
C LYS A 49 -1.27 12.15 15.18
N LYS A 50 -1.26 13.17 16.04
CA LYS A 50 -0.01 13.79 16.51
C LYS A 50 0.82 12.83 17.37
N LEU A 51 0.19 12.05 18.25
CA LEU A 51 0.89 11.07 19.08
C LEU A 51 1.45 9.91 18.27
N ILE A 52 0.69 9.38 17.31
CA ILE A 52 1.17 8.37 16.35
C ILE A 52 2.42 8.88 15.62
N PHE A 53 2.37 10.12 15.14
CA PHE A 53 3.49 10.72 14.41
C PHE A 53 4.71 10.97 15.30
N LEU A 54 4.54 11.57 16.49
CA LEU A 54 5.66 11.97 17.35
C LEU A 54 6.32 10.80 18.08
N TYR A 55 5.55 9.80 18.48
CA TYR A 55 6.02 8.69 19.33
C TYR A 55 6.04 7.35 18.61
N GLY A 56 5.72 7.31 17.31
CA GLY A 56 5.71 6.06 16.54
C GLY A 56 4.68 5.04 17.01
N VAL A 57 3.59 5.48 17.65
CA VAL A 57 2.55 4.60 18.17
C VAL A 57 1.90 3.82 17.02
N LYS A 58 1.83 2.51 17.17
CA LYS A 58 1.18 1.60 16.21
C LYS A 58 -0.20 1.21 16.74
N VAL A 59 -1.23 1.58 15.99
CA VAL A 59 -2.62 1.26 16.32
C VAL A 59 -3.11 0.12 15.44
N SER A 60 -3.60 -0.95 16.06
CA SER A 60 -4.34 -2.02 15.37
C SER A 60 -5.79 -1.60 15.20
N ASP A 61 -6.10 -1.14 13.99
CA ASP A 61 -7.42 -0.76 13.51
C ASP A 61 -7.78 -1.51 12.21
N PHE A 62 -8.81 -1.03 11.50
CA PHE A 62 -9.32 -1.69 10.30
C PHE A 62 -8.29 -1.77 9.17
N THR A 63 -7.44 -0.75 9.03
CA THR A 63 -6.45 -0.68 7.94
C THR A 63 -5.04 -1.14 8.34
N TYR A 64 -4.82 -1.47 9.61
CA TYR A 64 -3.53 -1.96 10.12
C TYR A 64 -2.97 -3.15 9.34
N ASP A 65 -3.77 -4.19 9.09
CA ASP A 65 -3.29 -5.40 8.39
C ASP A 65 -2.88 -5.08 6.95
N GLN A 66 -3.60 -4.17 6.29
CA GLN A 66 -3.27 -3.72 4.95
C GLN A 66 -2.00 -2.88 4.92
N LEU A 67 -1.81 -1.99 5.91
CA LEU A 67 -0.56 -1.26 6.07
C LEU A 67 0.63 -2.19 6.28
N ARG A 68 0.48 -3.18 7.17
CA ARG A 68 1.50 -4.20 7.44
C ARG A 68 1.84 -4.97 6.17
N LEU A 69 0.84 -5.35 5.39
CA LEU A 69 1.06 -6.02 4.10
C LEU A 69 1.90 -5.14 3.16
N HIS A 70 1.55 -3.86 2.99
CA HIS A 70 2.31 -2.94 2.16
C HIS A 70 3.75 -2.74 2.67
N GLU A 71 3.96 -2.65 3.98
CA GLU A 71 5.29 -2.57 4.58
C GLU A 71 6.13 -3.82 4.27
N LEU A 72 5.54 -5.01 4.39
CA LEU A 72 6.19 -6.28 4.05
C LEU A 72 6.52 -6.35 2.55
N CYS A 73 5.60 -5.94 1.68
CA CYS A 73 5.85 -5.89 0.24
C CYS A 73 7.00 -4.92 -0.10
N LEU A 74 7.06 -3.74 0.55
CA LEU A 74 8.16 -2.79 0.36
C LEU A 74 9.51 -3.41 0.74
N LYS A 75 9.59 -4.07 1.91
CA LYS A 75 10.81 -4.79 2.34
C LYS A 75 11.20 -5.87 1.33
N LEU A 76 10.24 -6.67 0.88
CA LEU A 76 10.47 -7.71 -0.12
C LEU A 76 11.04 -7.14 -1.42
N PHE A 77 10.45 -6.09 -1.99
CA PHE A 77 10.93 -5.54 -3.25
C PHE A 77 12.29 -4.84 -3.10
N ARG A 78 12.57 -4.19 -1.96
CA ARG A 78 13.92 -3.65 -1.68
C ARG A 78 14.96 -4.77 -1.68
N ASN A 79 14.68 -5.87 -0.98
CA ASN A 79 15.57 -7.02 -0.93
C ASN A 79 15.78 -7.63 -2.32
N LYS A 80 14.72 -7.79 -3.11
CA LYS A 80 14.83 -8.30 -4.48
C LYS A 80 15.62 -7.39 -5.41
N CYS A 81 15.52 -6.06 -5.25
CA CYS A 81 16.36 -5.12 -6.00
C CYS A 81 17.83 -5.26 -5.58
N ALA A 82 18.11 -5.36 -4.28
CA ALA A 82 19.48 -5.56 -3.78
C ALA A 82 20.09 -6.87 -4.29
N GLU A 83 19.32 -7.96 -4.27
CA GLU A 83 19.73 -9.28 -4.81
C GLU A 83 20.10 -9.18 -6.30
N LEU A 84 19.25 -8.55 -7.13
CA LEU A 84 19.54 -8.36 -8.55
C LEU A 84 20.81 -7.53 -8.83
N LEU A 85 21.16 -6.61 -7.93
CA LEU A 85 22.36 -5.79 -8.06
C LEU A 85 23.61 -6.51 -7.53
N GLN A 86 23.46 -7.36 -6.50
CA GLN A 86 24.55 -8.15 -5.92
C GLN A 86 24.92 -9.37 -6.76
N ASP A 87 23.98 -9.97 -7.51
CA ASP A 87 24.24 -11.14 -8.36
C ASP A 87 25.28 -10.86 -9.48
N LYS A 88 25.62 -9.58 -9.72
CA LYS A 88 26.67 -9.15 -10.67
C LYS A 88 28.01 -8.77 -10.04
N GLY A 89 28.15 -8.85 -8.71
CA GLY A 89 29.38 -8.65 -7.98
C GLY A 89 29.71 -9.87 -7.12
N LYS A 90 30.75 -10.62 -7.48
CA LYS A 90 31.13 -11.92 -6.88
C LYS A 90 30.95 -12.03 -5.35
N SER A 91 30.37 -13.18 -4.99
CA SER A 91 30.21 -13.81 -3.66
C SER A 91 29.27 -13.12 -2.67
N PRO A 92 28.32 -13.86 -2.05
CA PRO A 92 27.44 -13.33 -1.04
C PRO A 92 28.25 -13.07 0.22
N LYS A 93 28.72 -11.83 0.39
CA LYS A 93 28.99 -11.34 1.74
C LYS A 93 27.63 -10.99 2.32
N PRO A 94 27.17 -11.64 3.41
CA PRO A 94 25.99 -11.14 4.10
C PRO A 94 26.28 -9.68 4.43
N VAL A 95 25.40 -8.79 4.01
CA VAL A 95 25.40 -7.41 4.49
C VAL A 95 25.12 -7.50 5.99
N THR A 96 26.17 -7.67 6.78
CA THR A 96 26.21 -7.25 8.18
C THR A 96 26.24 -5.73 8.18
N GLY A 97 25.25 -5.12 7.55
CA GLY A 97 24.83 -3.77 7.88
C GLY A 97 24.22 -3.91 9.26
N GLU A 98 24.76 -3.15 10.20
CA GLU A 98 24.34 -3.09 11.59
C GLU A 98 22.84 -3.33 11.69
N SER A 99 22.51 -4.55 12.12
CA SER A 99 21.31 -4.80 12.86
C SER A 99 21.48 -3.95 14.12
N SER A 100 21.16 -2.65 14.04
CA SER A 100 20.67 -1.95 15.21
C SER A 100 19.58 -2.86 15.73
N GLY A 101 19.85 -3.52 16.84
CA GLY A 101 19.04 -4.58 17.41
C GLY A 101 17.70 -4.01 17.84
N HIS A 102 16.82 -3.75 16.89
CA HIS A 102 15.41 -4.00 17.07
C HIS A 102 15.20 -5.35 16.45
N GLY A 103 15.26 -6.37 17.31
CA GLY A 103 14.92 -7.72 16.94
C GLY A 103 13.65 -7.72 16.08
N LEU A 104 13.56 -8.72 15.22
CA LEU A 104 12.31 -9.20 14.65
C LEU A 104 11.41 -9.68 15.80
N GLY A 105 10.98 -8.72 16.63
CA GLY A 105 9.95 -8.86 17.62
C GLY A 105 8.65 -8.88 16.86
N VAL A 106 7.96 -10.00 16.97
CA VAL A 106 6.51 -10.13 16.93
C VAL A 106 5.79 -8.78 17.02
N ASP A 107 4.97 -8.48 16.02
CA ASP A 107 3.79 -7.61 16.10
C ASP A 107 3.69 -6.64 17.29
N ASN A 108 4.47 -5.55 17.30
CA ASN A 108 4.31 -4.52 18.33
C ASN A 108 3.16 -3.56 17.98
N VAL A 109 1.94 -4.11 17.96
CA VAL A 109 0.73 -3.31 18.13
C VAL A 109 0.81 -2.72 19.53
N HIS A 110 0.83 -1.40 19.64
CA HIS A 110 0.88 -0.71 20.93
C HIS A 110 -0.52 -0.58 21.52
N VAL A 111 -1.52 -0.31 20.68
CA VAL A 111 -2.92 -0.10 21.08
C VAL A 111 -3.86 -0.69 20.04
N SER A 112 -4.96 -1.31 20.47
CA SER A 112 -6.03 -1.79 19.58
C SER A 112 -7.35 -1.05 19.82
N ILE A 113 -8.13 -0.89 18.76
CA ILE A 113 -9.51 -0.38 18.86
C ILE A 113 -10.46 -1.48 19.33
N ASP A 114 -11.61 -1.08 19.86
CA ASP A 114 -12.70 -2.00 20.17
C ASP A 114 -13.67 -2.09 18.98
N TYR A 115 -13.58 -3.17 18.23
CA TYR A 115 -14.41 -3.43 17.06
C TYR A 115 -15.89 -3.62 17.42
N ALA A 116 -16.20 -4.16 18.60
CA ALA A 116 -17.58 -4.32 19.06
C ALA A 116 -18.23 -2.96 19.33
N GLN A 117 -17.48 -2.03 19.92
CA GLN A 117 -17.93 -0.65 20.09
C GLN A 117 -18.17 0.05 18.74
N VAL A 118 -17.29 -0.16 17.76
CA VAL A 118 -17.47 0.37 16.40
C VAL A 118 -18.69 -0.24 15.72
N LEU A 119 -18.94 -1.54 15.90
CA LEU A 119 -20.13 -2.21 15.37
C LEU A 119 -21.40 -1.52 15.84
N VAL A 120 -21.52 -1.21 17.13
CA VAL A 120 -22.67 -0.47 17.67
C VAL A 120 -22.88 0.88 16.98
N ILE A 121 -21.82 1.62 16.70
CA ILE A 121 -21.89 2.92 16.00
C ILE A 121 -22.38 2.73 14.56
N VAL A 122 -21.83 1.74 13.85
CA VAL A 122 -22.21 1.43 12.46
C VAL A 122 -23.67 0.97 12.39
N VAL A 123 -24.12 0.16 13.33
CA VAL A 123 -25.51 -0.31 13.45
C VAL A 123 -26.47 0.87 13.60
N ARG A 124 -26.22 1.77 14.56
CA ARG A 124 -27.05 2.97 14.74
C ARG A 124 -27.12 3.84 13.50
N LYS A 125 -26.00 3.96 12.78
CA LYS A 125 -25.91 4.78 11.57
C LYS A 125 -26.61 4.16 10.35
N THR A 126 -26.61 2.84 10.25
CA THR A 126 -27.20 2.12 9.11
C THR A 126 -28.67 1.76 9.33
N GLY A 127 -29.10 1.68 10.59
CA GLY A 127 -30.39 1.11 10.97
C GLY A 127 -30.46 -0.41 10.82
N ALA A 128 -29.32 -1.09 10.61
CA ALA A 128 -29.28 -2.55 10.62
C ALA A 128 -29.66 -3.09 12.00
N SER A 129 -30.19 -4.30 12.06
CA SER A 129 -30.39 -5.05 13.30
C SER A 129 -29.28 -6.05 13.47
N VAL A 130 -28.73 -6.16 14.67
CA VAL A 130 -27.61 -7.05 15.00
C VAL A 130 -27.94 -7.73 16.32
N THR A 131 -27.76 -9.05 16.40
CA THR A 131 -27.94 -9.80 17.64
C THR A 131 -26.80 -9.52 18.62
N THR A 132 -26.99 -9.90 19.89
CA THR A 132 -25.85 -10.01 20.81
C THR A 132 -24.81 -10.96 20.22
N ILE A 133 -23.53 -10.65 20.41
CA ILE A 133 -22.45 -11.57 20.04
C ILE A 133 -22.49 -12.73 21.03
N GLU A 134 -22.68 -13.93 20.52
CA GLU A 134 -22.68 -15.15 21.31
C GLU A 134 -21.32 -15.83 21.16
N THR A 135 -20.78 -16.35 22.26
CA THR A 135 -19.49 -17.02 22.28
C THR A 135 -19.60 -18.32 23.06
N THR A 136 -19.11 -19.42 22.48
CA THR A 136 -19.07 -20.72 23.15
C THR A 136 -17.73 -21.43 22.92
N TRP A 137 -17.40 -22.36 23.81
CA TRP A 137 -16.23 -23.22 23.67
C TRP A 137 -16.59 -24.48 22.88
N VAL A 138 -15.74 -24.84 21.92
CA VAL A 138 -15.85 -26.05 21.12
C VAL A 138 -14.57 -26.86 21.29
N GLU A 139 -14.72 -28.09 21.77
CA GLU A 139 -13.60 -29.00 21.98
C GLU A 139 -12.81 -29.23 20.68
N GLY A 140 -11.48 -29.15 20.76
CA GLY A 140 -10.58 -29.27 19.61
C GLY A 140 -10.53 -28.05 18.68
N HIS A 141 -11.43 -27.07 18.83
CA HIS A 141 -11.55 -25.92 17.92
C HIS A 141 -11.38 -24.55 18.60
N GLY A 142 -11.44 -24.50 19.94
CA GLY A 142 -11.30 -23.26 20.70
C GLY A 142 -12.64 -22.56 20.93
N PHE A 143 -12.62 -21.24 21.13
CA PHE A 143 -13.83 -20.43 21.23
C PHE A 143 -14.35 -20.10 19.83
N VAL A 144 -15.66 -20.23 19.64
CA VAL A 144 -16.37 -19.72 18.47
C VAL A 144 -17.27 -18.57 18.90
N SER A 145 -17.16 -17.43 18.23
CA SER A 145 -18.09 -16.30 18.40
C SER A 145 -18.87 -16.07 17.12
N TRP A 146 -20.16 -15.74 17.23
CA TRP A 146 -21.01 -15.45 16.08
C TRP A 146 -21.95 -14.28 16.34
N VAL A 147 -22.39 -13.67 15.23
CA VAL A 147 -23.35 -12.55 15.23
C VAL A 147 -24.24 -12.64 13.99
N MET A 148 -25.52 -12.33 14.15
CA MET A 148 -26.47 -12.25 13.05
C MET A 148 -26.78 -10.80 12.71
N ILE A 149 -26.87 -10.50 11.42
CA ILE A 149 -27.12 -9.14 10.90
C ILE A 149 -28.30 -9.18 9.93
N SER A 150 -29.30 -8.36 10.20
CA SER A 150 -30.50 -8.21 9.38
C SER A 150 -30.60 -6.76 8.90
N CYS A 151 -30.69 -6.56 7.58
CA CYS A 151 -30.66 -5.24 6.96
C CYS A 151 -32.08 -4.84 6.52
N PRO A 152 -32.68 -3.75 7.05
CA PRO A 152 -34.06 -3.37 6.74
C PRO A 152 -34.26 -2.98 5.27
N ARG A 153 -33.20 -2.54 4.58
CA ARG A 153 -33.23 -2.17 3.16
C ARG A 153 -32.91 -3.32 2.20
N SER A 154 -32.79 -4.55 2.73
CA SER A 154 -32.55 -5.74 1.93
C SER A 154 -33.87 -6.31 1.44
N ASN A 155 -34.19 -6.14 0.14
CA ASN A 155 -35.40 -6.70 -0.47
C ASN A 155 -35.50 -8.24 -0.36
N SER A 156 -34.43 -8.93 0.07
CA SER A 156 -34.37 -10.38 0.17
C SER A 156 -34.76 -10.94 1.55
N GLY A 157 -34.91 -10.10 2.59
CA GLY A 157 -35.12 -10.58 3.97
C GLY A 157 -34.01 -11.49 4.51
N MET A 158 -32.89 -11.63 3.80
CA MET A 158 -31.81 -12.54 4.20
C MET A 158 -31.02 -11.98 5.38
N GLU A 159 -30.91 -12.80 6.41
CA GLU A 159 -30.03 -12.58 7.55
C GLU A 159 -28.63 -13.10 7.22
N CYS A 160 -27.61 -12.36 7.63
CA CYS A 160 -26.22 -12.76 7.46
C CYS A 160 -25.65 -13.19 8.80
N ILE A 161 -25.12 -14.41 8.88
CA ILE A 161 -24.44 -14.92 10.07
C ILE A 161 -22.93 -14.84 9.82
N PHE A 162 -22.21 -14.20 10.73
CA PHE A 162 -20.75 -14.18 10.73
C PHE A 162 -20.27 -14.95 11.96
N SER A 163 -19.25 -15.79 11.76
CA SER A 163 -18.60 -16.51 12.84
C SER A 163 -17.07 -16.44 12.74
N GLU A 164 -16.42 -16.65 13.87
CA GLU A 164 -14.97 -16.77 13.98
C GLU A 164 -14.56 -17.77 15.06
N PHE A 165 -13.53 -18.56 14.77
CA PHE A 165 -12.87 -19.44 15.73
C PHE A 165 -11.56 -18.82 16.23
N CYS A 166 -11.31 -18.90 17.53
CA CYS A 166 -10.06 -18.44 18.11
C CYS A 166 -9.72 -19.15 19.44
N ALA A 167 -8.45 -19.17 19.80
CA ALA A 167 -8.00 -19.68 21.10
C ALA A 167 -8.48 -18.82 22.29
N SER A 168 -8.85 -17.57 22.04
CA SER A 168 -9.36 -16.63 23.05
C SER A 168 -10.75 -16.12 22.69
N ALA A 169 -11.67 -16.15 23.65
CA ALA A 169 -13.03 -15.63 23.51
C ALA A 169 -13.04 -14.16 23.06
N SER A 170 -12.26 -13.31 23.73
CA SER A 170 -12.22 -11.88 23.41
C SER A 170 -11.68 -11.61 22.00
N VAL A 171 -10.74 -12.42 21.52
CA VAL A 171 -10.21 -12.29 20.15
C VAL A 171 -11.24 -12.75 19.12
N ALA A 172 -12.00 -13.82 19.40
CA ALA A 172 -13.08 -14.27 18.54
C ALA A 172 -14.19 -13.20 18.42
N GLU A 173 -14.61 -12.59 19.54
CA GLU A 173 -15.58 -11.50 19.57
C GLU A 173 -15.13 -10.28 18.75
N GLN A 174 -13.87 -9.86 18.92
CA GLN A 174 -13.32 -8.71 18.21
C GLN A 174 -13.21 -8.98 16.70
N ARG A 175 -12.85 -10.19 16.29
CA ARG A 175 -12.76 -10.59 14.88
C ARG A 175 -14.13 -10.70 14.22
N VAL A 176 -15.12 -11.31 14.89
CA VAL A 176 -16.48 -11.37 14.34
C VAL A 176 -17.09 -9.97 14.23
N SER A 177 -16.81 -9.09 15.20
CA SER A 177 -17.19 -7.67 15.15
C SER A 177 -16.53 -6.94 13.97
N LYS A 178 -15.23 -7.16 13.74
CA LYS A 178 -14.49 -6.60 12.60
C LYS A 178 -15.10 -7.05 11.26
N LYS A 179 -15.43 -8.34 11.11
CA LYS A 179 -16.12 -8.89 9.93
C LYS A 179 -17.49 -8.25 9.72
N ALA A 180 -18.29 -8.15 10.79
CA ALA A 180 -19.62 -7.54 10.77
C ALA A 180 -19.57 -6.06 10.33
N VAL A 181 -18.60 -5.29 10.85
CA VAL A 181 -18.38 -3.90 10.46
C VAL A 181 -18.01 -3.78 8.99
N PHE A 182 -17.07 -4.61 8.50
CA PHE A 182 -16.71 -4.59 7.08
C PHE A 182 -17.90 -4.95 6.18
N TYR A 183 -18.70 -5.93 6.56
CA TYR A 183 -19.92 -6.27 5.83
C TYR A 183 -20.87 -5.06 5.73
N LEU A 184 -21.18 -4.41 6.85
CA LEU A 184 -22.06 -3.25 6.88
C LEU A 184 -21.47 -2.07 6.10
N ALA A 185 -20.16 -1.85 6.20
CA ALA A 185 -19.48 -0.81 5.44
C ALA A 185 -19.59 -1.03 3.94
N CYS A 186 -19.37 -2.26 3.47
CA CYS A 186 -19.57 -2.62 2.07
C CYS A 186 -21.04 -2.50 1.65
N LYS A 187 -21.97 -3.04 2.44
CA LYS A 187 -23.42 -3.10 2.14
C LYS A 187 -24.04 -1.71 2.01
N TYR A 188 -23.62 -0.76 2.84
CA TYR A 188 -24.16 0.60 2.89
C TYR A 188 -23.23 1.66 2.27
N ASN A 189 -22.17 1.24 1.56
CA ASN A 189 -21.16 2.12 0.95
C ASN A 189 -20.62 3.16 1.95
N LEU A 190 -20.16 2.67 3.10
CA LEU A 190 -19.58 3.48 4.15
C LEU A 190 -18.06 3.49 4.04
N GLU A 191 -17.48 4.66 4.29
CA GLU A 191 -16.04 4.83 4.40
C GLU A 191 -15.65 4.92 5.88
N ILE A 192 -14.86 3.95 6.35
CA ILE A 192 -14.38 3.93 7.74
C ILE A 192 -13.16 4.85 7.86
N VAL A 193 -13.25 5.83 8.75
CA VAL A 193 -12.16 6.74 9.11
C VAL A 193 -11.56 6.26 10.43
N ASP A 194 -10.50 5.47 10.33
CA ASP A 194 -9.72 4.96 11.45
C ASP A 194 -8.45 5.81 11.72
N ALA A 195 -7.61 5.37 12.65
CA ALA A 195 -6.41 6.12 13.05
C ALA A 195 -5.36 6.16 11.92
N ASN A 196 -5.30 5.08 11.16
CA ASN A 196 -4.42 4.88 10.03
C ASN A 196 -4.99 5.45 8.69
N TYR A 197 -6.15 6.11 8.73
CA TYR A 197 -6.84 6.60 7.54
C TYR A 197 -5.97 7.54 6.70
N GLY A 198 -5.83 7.17 5.42
CA GLY A 198 -5.01 7.85 4.42
C GLY A 198 -3.57 7.32 4.29
N ALA A 199 -3.01 6.70 5.34
CA ALA A 199 -1.68 6.12 5.29
C ALA A 199 -1.61 4.93 4.31
N THR A 200 -2.67 4.13 4.26
CA THR A 200 -2.77 2.96 3.39
C THR A 200 -2.67 3.30 1.91
N ALA A 201 -3.32 4.38 1.47
CA ALA A 201 -3.26 4.84 0.09
C ALA A 201 -1.83 5.29 -0.29
N LYS A 202 -1.16 6.01 0.62
CA LYS A 202 0.25 6.42 0.44
C LYS A 202 1.17 5.21 0.32
N MET A 203 1.09 4.27 1.27
CA MET A 203 1.92 3.06 1.29
C MET A 203 1.65 2.15 0.08
N SER A 204 0.39 2.02 -0.33
CA SER A 204 0.03 1.27 -1.53
C SER A 204 0.69 1.85 -2.78
N ARG A 205 0.68 3.18 -2.94
CA ARG A 205 1.36 3.86 -4.05
C ARG A 205 2.86 3.64 -4.03
N GLU A 206 3.51 3.78 -2.88
CA GLU A 206 4.94 3.52 -2.74
C GLU A 206 5.30 2.07 -3.09
N CYS A 207 4.50 1.12 -2.60
CA CYS A 207 4.66 -0.30 -2.92
C CYS A 207 4.52 -0.57 -4.42
N TYR A 208 3.55 0.06 -5.08
CA TYR A 208 3.35 -0.04 -6.52
C TYR A 208 4.56 0.47 -7.31
N LEU A 209 5.03 1.68 -6.99
CA LEU A 209 6.17 2.29 -7.67
C LEU A 209 7.45 1.48 -7.50
N LEU A 210 7.70 0.94 -6.30
CA LEU A 210 8.87 0.11 -6.08
C LEU A 210 8.80 -1.22 -6.85
N ARG A 211 7.60 -1.83 -6.93
CA ARG A 211 7.37 -3.01 -7.77
C ARG A 211 7.66 -2.72 -9.24
N GLU A 212 7.20 -1.58 -9.77
CA GLU A 212 7.50 -1.19 -11.15
C GLU A 212 9.00 -1.02 -11.38
N LYS A 213 9.69 -0.32 -10.48
CA LYS A 213 11.15 -0.17 -10.54
C LYS A 213 11.87 -1.52 -10.57
N TYR A 214 11.46 -2.45 -9.70
CA TYR A 214 12.00 -3.82 -9.69
C TYR A 214 11.81 -4.52 -11.04
N LEU A 215 10.62 -4.45 -11.64
CA LEU A 215 10.32 -5.09 -12.92
C LEU A 215 11.14 -4.49 -14.07
N ILE A 216 11.30 -3.17 -14.09
CA ILE A 216 12.12 -2.46 -15.07
C ILE A 216 13.58 -2.88 -14.93
N LEU A 217 14.12 -2.88 -13.71
CA LEU A 217 15.50 -3.30 -13.43
C LEU A 217 15.73 -4.74 -13.88
N LYS A 218 14.83 -5.66 -13.51
CA LYS A 218 14.90 -7.06 -13.92
C LYS A 218 14.91 -7.22 -15.45
N ALA A 219 14.02 -6.52 -16.15
CA ALA A 219 13.94 -6.59 -17.61
C ALA A 219 15.16 -5.96 -18.31
N HIS A 220 15.77 -4.94 -17.72
CA HIS A 220 17.01 -4.35 -18.22
C HIS A 220 18.19 -5.30 -18.06
N LEU A 221 18.38 -5.89 -16.88
CA LEU A 221 19.46 -6.85 -16.61
C LEU A 221 19.35 -8.09 -17.49
N HIS A 222 18.14 -8.62 -17.66
CA HIS A 222 17.89 -9.74 -18.58
C HIS A 222 18.28 -9.40 -20.02
N ARG A 223 17.97 -8.19 -20.51
CA ARG A 223 18.38 -7.74 -21.85
C ARG A 223 19.90 -7.60 -21.99
N LEU A 224 20.58 -7.17 -20.93
CA LEU A 224 22.04 -7.05 -20.93
C LEU A 224 22.73 -8.42 -21.00
N GLU A 225 22.20 -9.42 -20.30
CA GLU A 225 22.70 -10.80 -20.36
C GLU A 225 22.49 -11.49 -21.71
N HIS A 226 21.41 -11.13 -22.40
CA HIS A 226 21.02 -11.74 -23.67
C HIS A 226 21.30 -10.81 -24.86
N ALA A 227 22.09 -9.75 -24.66
CA ALA A 227 22.50 -8.87 -25.74
C ALA A 227 23.46 -9.68 -26.65
N PRO A 228 23.19 -9.74 -27.97
CA PRO A 228 24.12 -10.40 -28.89
C PRO A 228 25.48 -9.70 -28.83
N PRO A 229 26.61 -10.44 -28.99
CA PRO A 229 27.93 -9.83 -29.06
C PRO A 229 27.91 -8.74 -30.13
N GLN A 230 28.28 -7.51 -29.76
CA GLN A 230 28.48 -6.47 -30.77
C GLN A 230 29.58 -6.97 -31.71
N ALA A 231 29.24 -7.03 -33.01
CA ALA A 231 30.23 -7.29 -34.05
C ALA A 231 31.37 -6.27 -33.89
N PRO A 232 32.64 -6.69 -34.01
CA PRO A 232 33.76 -5.79 -33.83
C PRO A 232 33.61 -4.61 -34.80
N THR A 233 33.56 -3.40 -34.24
CA THR A 233 33.68 -2.15 -34.98
C THR A 233 35.03 -2.17 -35.69
N THR A 234 35.04 -2.61 -36.95
CA THR A 234 36.15 -2.33 -37.86
C THR A 234 36.14 -0.82 -38.10
N SER A 235 37.03 -0.13 -37.41
CA SER A 235 37.47 1.21 -37.78
C SER A 235 37.86 1.21 -39.27
N PRO A 236 37.32 2.10 -40.12
CA PRO A 236 37.86 2.27 -41.44
C PRO A 236 39.21 3.00 -41.31
N VAL A 237 40.28 2.29 -41.66
CA VAL A 237 41.58 2.90 -41.93
C VAL A 237 41.39 3.84 -43.12
N VAL A 238 41.65 5.12 -42.88
CA VAL A 238 41.75 6.15 -43.92
C VAL A 238 42.96 5.79 -44.78
N HIS A 239 42.72 5.50 -46.06
CA HIS A 239 43.71 5.69 -47.10
C HIS A 239 43.04 6.45 -48.24
N GLU A 240 43.51 7.67 -48.47
CA GLU A 240 43.22 8.48 -49.65
C GLU A 240 43.81 7.82 -50.90
N GLU A 241 43.02 7.64 -51.94
CA GLU A 241 43.46 8.01 -53.29
C GLU A 241 42.25 8.33 -54.18
N ASN A 242 42.41 9.37 -54.99
CA ASN A 242 41.40 10.06 -55.78
C ASN A 242 40.83 9.23 -56.95
N VAL A 243 39.59 9.57 -57.34
CA VAL A 243 39.08 9.87 -58.71
C VAL A 243 37.57 9.54 -58.82
N SER A 244 36.77 10.52 -59.25
CA SER A 244 35.38 10.40 -59.74
C SER A 244 35.38 10.45 -61.29
N PRO A 245 34.26 10.25 -62.03
CA PRO A 245 32.88 9.82 -61.69
C PRO A 245 32.31 8.72 -62.66
N VAL A 246 31.02 8.37 -62.53
CA VAL A 246 30.00 8.16 -63.62
C VAL A 246 29.01 7.01 -63.30
N ASP A 247 27.71 7.32 -63.43
CA ASP A 247 26.47 6.51 -63.64
C ASP A 247 26.37 5.08 -63.04
N GLU A 248 25.25 4.57 -62.52
CA GLU A 248 23.87 4.64 -62.99
C GLU A 248 22.93 3.91 -61.96
N ALA A 249 21.63 4.17 -62.05
CA ALA A 249 20.51 3.27 -61.71
C ALA A 249 20.16 2.92 -60.23
N ALA A 250 19.01 3.46 -59.82
CA ALA A 250 18.11 3.03 -58.74
C ALA A 250 17.53 1.59 -58.98
N PRO A 251 16.59 1.00 -58.17
CA PRO A 251 15.80 1.53 -57.06
C PRO A 251 15.53 0.58 -55.85
N VAL A 252 14.86 1.16 -54.85
CA VAL A 252 14.19 0.59 -53.64
C VAL A 252 13.15 -0.50 -53.98
N PRO A 253 12.82 -1.44 -53.05
CA PRO A 253 11.42 -1.52 -52.62
C PRO A 253 11.18 -1.76 -51.11
N VAL A 254 10.42 -0.83 -50.54
CA VAL A 254 9.19 -0.97 -49.73
C VAL A 254 9.18 -1.81 -48.43
N ARG A 255 9.01 -1.04 -47.34
CA ARG A 255 8.23 -1.27 -46.09
C ARG A 255 7.45 -2.59 -45.96
N SER A 256 7.66 -3.27 -44.83
CA SER A 256 6.66 -4.10 -44.16
C SER A 256 6.25 -3.48 -42.82
N THR A 257 4.93 -3.43 -42.63
CA THR A 257 4.13 -2.77 -41.60
C THR A 257 4.26 -3.34 -40.18
N LEU A 258 4.13 -2.44 -39.18
CA LEU A 258 3.92 -2.78 -37.76
C LEU A 258 2.51 -3.34 -37.51
N PRO A 259 2.33 -4.32 -36.61
CA PRO A 259 1.01 -4.83 -36.26
C PRO A 259 0.20 -3.86 -35.37
N VAL A 260 -1.09 -3.79 -35.67
CA VAL A 260 -2.12 -2.95 -35.04
C VAL A 260 -2.41 -3.41 -33.61
N THR A 261 -2.43 -2.46 -32.67
CA THR A 261 -2.89 -2.67 -31.28
C THR A 261 -4.35 -2.24 -31.09
N PRO A 262 -5.13 -2.91 -30.20
CA PRO A 262 -6.57 -2.70 -30.09
C PRO A 262 -6.95 -1.35 -29.43
N ALA A 263 -7.97 -0.71 -30.01
CA ALA A 263 -8.37 0.70 -29.83
C ALA A 263 -8.81 1.13 -28.41
N LYS A 264 -9.01 0.22 -27.45
CA LYS A 264 -9.50 0.59 -26.09
C LYS A 264 -8.42 1.16 -25.17
N ARG A 265 -7.13 1.03 -25.52
CA ARG A 265 -6.01 1.53 -24.69
C ARG A 265 -5.60 2.98 -24.99
N LYS A 266 -6.09 3.57 -26.10
CA LYS A 266 -5.73 4.95 -26.50
C LYS A 266 -6.34 6.03 -25.62
N LYS A 267 -7.55 5.85 -25.09
CA LYS A 267 -8.21 6.89 -24.27
C LYS A 267 -7.58 7.13 -22.90
N LEU A 268 -6.93 6.11 -22.29
CA LEU A 268 -6.24 6.30 -21.00
C LEU A 268 -4.84 6.93 -21.18
N LEU A 269 -4.19 6.64 -22.31
CA LEU A 269 -2.87 7.19 -22.65
C LEU A 269 -2.94 8.65 -23.10
N GLN A 270 -4.01 9.07 -23.79
CA GLN A 270 -4.12 10.44 -24.28
C GLN A 270 -4.35 11.46 -23.15
N VAL A 271 -5.11 11.09 -22.11
CA VAL A 271 -5.34 11.95 -20.93
C VAL A 271 -4.09 12.04 -20.03
N ALA A 272 -3.28 10.97 -19.98
CA ALA A 272 -2.02 10.99 -19.25
C ALA A 272 -0.92 11.77 -19.99
N HIS A 273 -0.91 11.72 -21.32
CA HIS A 273 0.14 12.36 -22.13
C HIS A 273 -0.05 13.87 -22.31
N GLU A 274 -1.29 14.37 -22.31
CA GLU A 274 -1.58 15.82 -22.40
C GLU A 274 -1.24 16.59 -21.11
N GLN A 275 -1.08 15.91 -19.96
CA GLN A 275 -0.58 16.55 -18.72
C GLN A 275 0.95 16.53 -18.58
N GLU A 276 1.67 15.80 -19.44
CA GLU A 276 3.11 15.57 -19.32
C GLU A 276 3.93 16.31 -20.40
N LEU A 277 3.29 16.96 -21.38
CA LEU A 277 3.99 17.62 -22.49
C LEU A 277 4.40 19.08 -22.25
N GLU A 278 4.27 19.61 -21.04
CA GLU A 278 4.83 20.94 -20.68
C GLU A 278 6.11 20.87 -19.83
N ALA A 279 6.66 19.69 -19.55
CA ALA A 279 7.92 19.60 -18.80
C ALA A 279 8.89 18.58 -19.37
N SER A 280 9.75 19.10 -20.25
CA SER A 280 11.17 18.76 -20.35
C SER A 280 11.58 17.57 -21.23
N THR A 281 12.41 17.97 -22.19
CA THR A 281 13.10 17.24 -23.24
C THR A 281 14.14 16.24 -22.74
N SER A 282 14.05 15.01 -23.26
CA SER A 282 15.04 13.96 -23.66
C SER A 282 16.48 13.87 -23.08
N GLY A 283 17.01 14.81 -22.29
CA GLY A 283 18.37 14.75 -21.74
C GLY A 283 18.45 14.22 -20.30
N GLN A 284 17.34 14.14 -19.58
CA GLN A 284 17.32 13.91 -18.12
C GLN A 284 17.27 12.42 -17.71
N ALA A 285 17.00 11.52 -18.65
CA ALA A 285 16.85 10.08 -18.37
C ALA A 285 18.19 9.37 -18.05
N VAL A 286 19.32 9.93 -18.50
CA VAL A 286 20.65 9.33 -18.28
C VAL A 286 21.28 9.79 -16.96
N SER A 287 20.97 11.01 -16.48
CA SER A 287 21.44 11.48 -15.15
C SER A 287 20.69 10.82 -13.99
N GLY A 288 19.38 10.55 -14.13
CA GLY A 288 18.59 9.93 -13.07
C GLY A 288 19.00 8.48 -12.73
N LEU A 289 19.70 7.79 -13.64
CA LEU A 289 20.19 6.42 -13.43
C LEU A 289 21.53 6.37 -12.66
N LEU A 290 22.35 7.43 -12.73
CA LEU A 290 23.58 7.55 -11.93
C LEU A 290 23.27 8.02 -10.50
N GLU A 291 22.28 8.90 -10.31
CA GLU A 291 21.78 9.29 -8.98
C GLU A 291 21.14 8.11 -8.22
N LEU A 292 20.55 7.15 -8.95
CA LEU A 292 20.05 5.89 -8.39
C LEU A 292 21.17 4.98 -7.84
N GLY A 293 22.41 5.11 -8.32
CA GLY A 293 23.56 4.42 -7.74
C GLY A 293 24.06 5.07 -6.45
N GLN A 294 23.98 6.40 -6.36
CA GLN A 294 24.47 7.17 -5.20
C GLN A 294 23.52 7.12 -4.00
N LEU A 295 22.20 7.03 -4.22
CA LEU A 295 21.20 6.85 -3.15
C LEU A 295 21.33 5.52 -2.38
N PHE A 296 22.03 4.53 -2.93
CA PHE A 296 22.27 3.23 -2.29
C PHE A 296 23.75 3.00 -1.89
N CYS A 297 24.64 3.99 -2.09
CA CYS A 297 26.07 3.85 -1.81
C CYS A 297 26.70 5.03 -1.04
N GLY A 298 25.91 5.95 -0.47
CA GLY A 298 26.41 7.17 0.16
C GLY A 298 25.86 7.45 1.56
N SER A 299 26.42 6.79 2.59
CA SER A 299 26.54 7.36 3.93
C SER A 299 27.66 6.66 4.71
N GLU A 300 28.89 6.74 4.20
CA GLU A 300 30.12 6.62 4.98
C GLU A 300 31.13 7.63 4.43
N SER A 301 31.28 8.78 5.11
CA SER A 301 32.51 9.59 5.23
C SER A 301 32.20 10.99 5.78
N THR A 302 32.06 11.12 7.09
CA THR A 302 33.00 11.84 8.01
C THR A 302 32.48 11.78 9.43
#